data_AF-A0A438JW86-F1
#
_entry.id   AF-A0A438JW86-F1
#
_cell.length_a   1.000
_cell.length_b   1.000
_cell.length_c   1.000
_cell.angle_alpha   90.00
_cell.angle_beta   90.00
_cell.angle_gamma   90.00
#
_symmetry.space_group_name_H-M   'P 1'
#
loop_
_entity.id
_entity.type
_entity.pdbx_description
1 polymer ?
#
loop_
_entity_poly.entity_id
_entity_poly.type
_entity_poly.pdbx_seq_one_letter_code
_entity_poly.pdbx_strand_id
1 'polypeptide(L)' 'MWFESISGLKINLEKSELIPVGNVFNMEKLARTLGCKEGTIPTTNLSLPLGAPHKSHRVWEGVEDKL' A
#
# COMPACT_ATOMS: atom_id res chain seq x y z
N MET A 1 -12.22 -3.84 14.37
CA MET A 1 -13.01 -2.73 13.76
C MET A 1 -13.02 -1.47 14.61
N TRP A 2 -11.98 -1.18 15.42
CA TRP A 2 -12.01 -0.01 16.31
C TRP A 2 -12.04 1.31 15.56
N PHE A 3 -11.30 1.41 14.45
CA PHE A 3 -11.32 2.60 13.59
C PHE A 3 -12.74 2.93 13.13
N GLU A 4 -13.46 1.97 12.55
CA GLU A 4 -14.83 2.18 12.07
C GLU A 4 -15.79 2.50 13.22
N SER A 5 -15.69 1.79 14.35
CA SER A 5 -16.55 2.03 15.52
C SER A 5 -16.33 3.41 16.15
N ILE A 6 -15.10 3.92 16.18
CA ILE A 6 -14.77 5.22 16.79
C ILE A 6 -15.03 6.37 15.81
N SER A 7 -14.76 6.18 14.52
CA SER A 7 -14.88 7.24 13.51
C SER A 7 -16.26 7.35 12.88
N GLY A 8 -17.08 6.30 12.92
CA GLY A 8 -18.34 6.21 12.16
C GLY A 8 -18.12 6.05 10.65
N LEU A 9 -16.87 5.86 10.20
CA LEU A 9 -16.53 5.63 8.80
C LEU A 9 -16.48 4.13 8.48
N LYS A 10 -16.56 3.79 7.18
CA LYS A 10 -16.38 2.43 6.67
C LYS A 10 -15.09 2.31 5.88
N ILE A 11 -14.31 1.27 6.15
CA ILE A 11 -13.08 0.94 5.43
C ILE A 11 -13.45 0.41 4.05
N ASN A 12 -12.81 0.96 3.02
CA ASN A 12 -12.89 0.42 1.68
C ASN A 12 -11.86 -0.71 1.51
N LEU A 13 -12.27 -1.93 1.83
CA LEU A 13 -11.42 -3.11 1.68
C LEU A 13 -11.08 -3.46 0.23
N GLU A 14 -11.91 -3.05 -0.74
CA GLU A 14 -11.66 -3.26 -2.17
C GLU A 14 -10.45 -2.46 -2.69
N LYS A 15 -10.25 -1.27 -2.13
CA LYS A 15 -9.11 -0.36 -2.40
C LYS A 15 -7.94 -0.52 -1.41
N SER A 16 -8.12 -1.32 -0.36
CA SER A 16 -7.09 -1.52 0.66
C SER A 16 -6.18 -2.68 0.29
N GLU A 17 -4.89 -2.50 0.49
CA GLU A 17 -3.86 -3.50 0.24
C GLU A 17 -2.97 -3.68 1.48
N LEU A 18 -2.57 -4.92 1.75
CA LEU A 18 -1.59 -5.27 2.76
C LEU A 18 -0.23 -5.47 2.08
N ILE A 19 0.71 -4.56 2.35
CA ILE A 19 2.05 -4.57 1.75
C ILE A 19 3.08 -4.95 2.82
N PRO A 20 3.91 -5.98 2.60
CA PRO A 20 4.94 -6.37 3.55
C PRO A 20 6.12 -5.40 3.51
N VAL A 21 6.68 -5.10 4.69
CA VAL A 21 7.96 -4.42 4.81
C VAL A 21 8.98 -5.44 5.29
N GLY A 22 9.83 -5.93 4.37
CA GLY A 22 10.76 -7.03 4.61
C GLY A 22 10.13 -8.42 4.40
N ASN A 23 10.80 -9.46 4.91
CA ASN A 23 10.34 -10.84 4.74
C ASN A 23 9.24 -11.18 5.73
N VAL A 24 8.01 -11.36 5.24
CA VAL A 24 6.84 -11.78 6.01
C VAL A 24 6.29 -13.07 5.43
N PHE A 25 6.14 -14.10 6.26
CA PHE A 25 5.57 -15.37 5.85
C PHE A 25 4.04 -15.30 5.80
N ASN A 26 3.43 -16.00 4.84
CA ASN A 26 1.98 -16.19 4.71
C ASN A 26 1.17 -14.88 4.54
N MET A 27 1.67 -13.96 3.72
CA MET A 27 0.98 -12.69 3.42
C MET A 27 -0.45 -12.88 2.89
N GLU A 28 -0.69 -13.86 2.03
CA GLU A 28 -2.03 -14.19 1.53
C GLU A 28 -3.02 -14.48 2.67
N LYS A 29 -2.60 -15.24 3.69
CA LYS A 29 -3.44 -15.57 4.85
C LYS A 29 -3.74 -14.33 5.68
N LEU A 30 -2.76 -13.44 5.85
CA LEU A 30 -2.92 -12.19 6.58
C LEU A 30 -3.89 -11.24 5.86
N ALA A 31 -3.70 -11.04 4.55
CA ALA A 31 -4.58 -10.23 3.73
C ALA A 31 -6.03 -10.75 3.77
N ARG A 32 -6.22 -12.07 3.62
CA ARG A 32 -7.53 -12.72 3.74
C ARG A 32 -8.18 -12.51 5.12
N THR A 33 -7.39 -12.59 6.19
CA THR A 33 -7.88 -12.37 7.57
C THR A 33 -8.34 -10.94 7.78
N LEU A 34 -7.67 -9.98 7.17
CA LEU A 34 -8.03 -8.56 7.21
C LEU A 34 -9.13 -8.20 6.19
N GLY A 35 -9.43 -9.08 5.24
CA GLY A 35 -10.39 -8.87 4.17
C GLY A 35 -9.90 -7.91 3.08
N CYS A 36 -8.60 -7.66 2.98
CA CYS A 36 -7.99 -6.79 1.96
C CYS A 36 -7.17 -7.60 0.95
N LYS A 37 -6.69 -6.93 -0.10
CA LYS A 37 -5.82 -7.54 -1.11
C LYS A 37 -4.38 -7.61 -0.60
N GLU A 38 -3.61 -8.58 -1.06
CA GLU A 38 -2.15 -8.54 -0.91
C GLU A 38 -1.58 -7.54 -1.91
N GLY A 39 -0.74 -6.62 -1.45
CA GLY A 39 -0.03 -5.66 -2.30
C GLY A 39 1.48 -5.92 -2.32
N THR A 40 2.16 -5.33 -3.30
CA THR A 40 3.59 -5.54 -3.53
C THR A 40 4.35 -4.24 -3.66
N ILE A 41 5.66 -4.28 -3.40
CA ILE A 41 6.58 -3.18 -3.70
C ILE A 41 7.25 -3.45 -5.05
N PRO A 42 7.46 -2.43 -5.91
CA PRO A 42 7.07 -1.03 -5.70
C PRO A 42 5.57 -0.79 -5.96
N THR A 43 4.98 0.13 -5.20
CA THR A 43 3.59 0.60 -5.38
C THR A 43 3.56 2.12 -5.47
N THR A 44 2.42 2.68 -5.91
CA THR A 44 2.22 4.13 -5.96
C THR A 44 1.11 4.53 -5.00
N ASN A 45 1.45 5.37 -4.02
CA ASN A 45 0.47 5.99 -3.13
C ASN A 45 0.51 7.50 -3.32
N LEU A 46 -0.62 8.14 -3.65
CA LEU A 46 -0.69 9.60 -3.86
C LEU A 46 0.32 10.13 -4.90
N SER A 47 0.58 9.36 -5.97
CA SER A 47 1.61 9.63 -6.99
C SER A 47 3.06 9.52 -6.50
N LEU A 48 3.28 9.05 -5.27
CA LEU A 48 4.60 8.78 -4.73
C LEU A 48 4.93 7.28 -4.86
N PRO A 49 6.04 6.92 -5.53
CA PRO A 49 6.47 5.53 -5.62
C PRO A 49 7.11 5.07 -4.31
N LEU A 50 6.49 4.09 -3.66
CA LEU A 50 6.94 3.49 -2.41
C LEU A 50 7.78 2.23 -2.70
N GLY A 51 8.96 2.18 -2.07
CA GLY A 51 9.92 1.08 -2.15
C GLY A 51 10.53 0.86 -3.55
N ALA A 52 10.36 1.83 -4.46
CA ALA A 52 11.13 1.89 -5.69
C ALA A 52 12.61 2.22 -5.39
N PRO A 53 13.58 1.66 -6.15
CA PRO A 53 14.97 2.05 -6.02
C PRO A 53 15.17 3.54 -6.29
N HIS A 54 15.99 4.22 -5.48
CA HIS A 54 16.26 5.65 -5.65
C HIS A 54 16.90 6.02 -7.00
N LYS A 55 17.53 5.04 -7.68
CA LYS A 55 18.17 5.25 -9.00
C LYS A 55 17.23 5.00 -10.19
N SER A 56 15.97 4.66 -9.94
CA SER A 56 15.02 4.30 -10.99
C SER A 56 14.32 5.53 -11.58
N HIS A 57 15.03 6.29 -12.43
CA HIS A 57 14.55 7.57 -12.97
C HIS A 57 13.13 7.53 -13.56
N ARG A 58 12.78 6.48 -14.33
CA ARG A 58 11.44 6.32 -14.93
C ARG A 58 10.31 6.24 -13.90
N VAL A 59 10.60 5.77 -12.69
CA VAL A 59 9.60 5.65 -11.61
C VAL A 59 9.38 7.00 -10.91
N TRP A 60 10.37 7.90 -10.95
CA TRP A 60 10.37 9.21 -10.28
C TRP A 60 10.02 10.39 -11.20
N GLU A 61 10.03 10.21 -12.52
CA GLU A 61 9.82 11.26 -13.54
C GLU A 61 8.61 12.17 -13.24
N GLY A 62 7.46 11.62 -12.84
CA GLY A 62 6.25 12.42 -12.52
C GLY A 62 6.19 13.02 -11.10
N VAL A 63 7.17 12.74 -10.25
CA VAL A 63 7.32 13.34 -8.90
C VAL A 63 8.18 14.59 -8.97
N GLU A 64 9.25 14.55 -9.77
CA GLU A 64 10.24 15.62 -9.90
C GLU A 64 9.65 16.89 -10.53
N ASP A 65 8.73 16.76 -11.50
CA ASP A 65 8.09 17.88 -12.20
C ASP A 65 7.18 18.78 -11.33
N LYS A 66 6.98 18.43 -10.05
CA LYS A 66 6.09 19.15 -9.10
C LYS A 66 6.82 19.92 -7.99
N LEU A 67 8.15 19.97 -8.01
CA LEU A 67 8.98 20.75 -7.08
C LEU A 67 9.44 22.06 -7.71
#